data_AF-A0A948CCK5-F1
#
_entry.id   AF-A0A948CCK5-F1
#
_cell.length_a   1.000
_cell.length_b   1.000
_cell.length_c   1.000
_cell.angle_alpha   90.00
_cell.angle_beta   90.00
_cell.angle_gamma   90.00
#
_symmetry.space_group_name_H-M   'P 1'
#
loop_
_entity.id
_entity.type
_entity.pdbx_description
1 polymer ?
#
loop_
_entity_poly.entity_id
_entity_poly.type
_entity_poly.pdbx_seq_one_letter_code
_entity_poly.pdbx_strand_id
1 'polypeptide(L)'
;MTSPTDPIHDMIAAEAKRLAPRMHEVVADALTKAAKRLAGLDRTKHPVLLPIVMRADMRVILEDIGLPEGWELGGNSRLMEQLLLINRSLGIVQRFAKERRRNYPGGIRPAGQNRSQHTFYSNDALDLGPEYADLRPAEINLLLAWDLIGAEVEDGFTLRVVHPLEPGVYGRAVPTDLSIDMLPGGEIFDNREFTGDPALGNIFDEVEIAAEEEDTGEQ
;
A
#
# COMPACT_ATOMS: atom_id res chain seq x y z
N MET A 1 14.69 23.94 3.56
CA MET A 1 15.60 23.35 2.56
C MET A 1 15.02 22.02 2.16
N THR A 2 14.19 22.01 1.13
CA THR A 2 13.67 20.79 0.50
C THR A 2 14.82 20.16 -0.28
N SER A 3 15.20 18.93 0.06
CA SER A 3 16.08 18.13 -0.81
C SER A 3 15.51 18.11 -2.23
N PRO A 4 16.33 18.12 -3.28
CA PRO A 4 15.85 17.83 -4.61
C PRO A 4 15.21 16.44 -4.58
N THR A 5 13.90 16.37 -4.80
CA THR A 5 13.19 15.10 -4.86
C THR A 5 13.71 14.32 -6.07
N ASP A 6 14.11 13.07 -5.84
CA ASP A 6 14.67 12.21 -6.87
C ASP A 6 13.58 11.84 -7.91
N PRO A 7 13.81 12.06 -9.22
CA PRO A 7 12.84 11.78 -10.27
C PRO A 7 12.33 10.33 -10.28
N ILE A 8 13.12 9.35 -9.79
CA ILE A 8 12.67 7.95 -9.70
C ILE A 8 11.63 7.78 -8.60
N HIS A 9 11.84 8.41 -7.43
CA HIS A 9 10.88 8.39 -6.33
C HIS A 9 9.55 9.02 -6.74
N ASP A 10 9.58 10.16 -7.43
CA ASP A 10 8.38 10.85 -7.93
C ASP A 10 7.62 10.01 -8.96
N MET A 11 8.34 9.35 -9.86
CA MET A 11 7.75 8.42 -10.82
C MET A 11 7.05 7.24 -10.12
N ILE A 12 7.71 6.60 -9.14
CA ILE A 12 7.10 5.49 -8.40
C ILE A 12 5.88 5.96 -7.61
N ALA A 13 5.93 7.16 -7.01
CA ALA A 13 4.81 7.75 -6.30
C ALA A 13 3.61 8.01 -7.22
N ALA A 14 3.85 8.60 -8.39
CA ALA A 14 2.81 8.84 -9.39
C ALA A 14 2.16 7.53 -9.85
N GLU A 15 2.95 6.50 -10.13
CA GLU A 15 2.43 5.20 -10.54
C GLU A 15 1.70 4.46 -9.40
N ALA A 16 2.18 4.55 -8.17
CA ALA A 16 1.49 4.01 -7.00
C ALA A 16 0.11 4.66 -6.83
N LYS A 17 0.03 5.98 -6.99
CA LYS A 17 -1.25 6.72 -6.94
C LYS A 17 -2.20 6.34 -8.08
N ARG A 18 -1.68 6.16 -9.30
CA ARG A 18 -2.47 5.73 -10.47
C ARG A 18 -3.03 4.32 -10.29
N LEU A 19 -2.27 3.43 -9.65
CA LEU A 19 -2.63 2.04 -9.43
C LEU A 19 -3.54 1.85 -8.19
N ALA A 20 -3.50 2.78 -7.23
CA ALA A 20 -4.17 2.64 -5.93
C ALA A 20 -5.68 2.39 -6.00
N PRO A 21 -6.50 3.12 -6.78
CA PRO A 21 -7.95 2.87 -6.83
C PRO A 21 -8.28 1.44 -7.25
N ARG A 22 -7.60 0.94 -8.29
CA ARG A 22 -7.80 -0.44 -8.78
C ARG A 22 -7.38 -1.45 -7.73
N MET A 23 -6.24 -1.24 -7.07
CA MET A 23 -5.77 -2.21 -6.08
C MET A 23 -6.63 -2.22 -4.83
N HIS A 24 -7.15 -1.09 -4.38
CA HIS A 24 -8.09 -1.04 -3.26
C HIS A 24 -9.38 -1.78 -3.57
N GLU A 25 -9.97 -1.56 -4.75
CA GLU A 25 -11.17 -2.28 -5.20
C GLU A 25 -10.94 -3.80 -5.23
N VAL A 26 -9.86 -4.24 -5.89
CA VAL A 26 -9.52 -5.65 -6.05
C VAL A 26 -9.22 -6.32 -4.71
N VAL A 27 -8.46 -5.65 -3.84
CA VAL A 27 -8.11 -6.18 -2.52
C VAL A 27 -9.34 -6.30 -1.63
N ALA A 28 -10.24 -5.30 -1.64
CA ALA A 28 -11.48 -5.33 -0.87
C ALA A 28 -12.40 -6.49 -1.28
N ASP A 29 -12.60 -6.69 -2.59
CA ASP A 29 -13.43 -7.77 -3.12
C ASP A 29 -12.78 -9.14 -2.85
N ALA A 30 -11.49 -9.29 -3.15
CA ALA A 30 -10.76 -10.53 -2.89
C ALA A 30 -10.73 -10.90 -1.40
N LEU A 31 -10.56 -9.93 -0.50
CA LEU A 31 -10.62 -10.16 0.94
C LEU A 31 -11.99 -10.66 1.37
N THR A 32 -13.06 -10.02 0.88
CA THR A 32 -14.45 -10.41 1.20
C THR A 32 -14.74 -11.83 0.70
N LYS A 33 -14.33 -12.15 -0.53
CA LYS A 33 -14.47 -13.49 -1.13
C LYS A 33 -13.65 -14.55 -0.38
N ALA A 34 -12.41 -14.24 -0.02
CA ALA A 34 -11.57 -15.15 0.74
C ALA A 34 -12.10 -15.41 2.15
N ALA A 35 -12.59 -14.36 2.84
CA ALA A 35 -13.22 -14.49 4.16
C ALA A 35 -14.45 -15.39 4.12
N LYS A 36 -15.33 -15.20 3.12
CA LYS A 36 -16.51 -16.06 2.92
C LYS A 36 -16.14 -17.53 2.68
N ARG A 37 -15.12 -17.81 1.86
CA ARG A 37 -14.67 -19.19 1.60
C ARG A 37 -14.03 -19.85 2.83
N LEU A 38 -13.40 -19.06 3.69
CA LEU A 38 -12.74 -19.53 4.89
C LEU A 38 -13.64 -19.46 6.14
N ALA A 39 -14.94 -19.16 5.96
CA ALA A 39 -15.89 -19.10 7.06
C ALA A 39 -15.91 -20.43 7.85
N GLY A 40 -15.81 -20.32 9.18
CA GLY A 40 -15.72 -21.47 10.08
C GLY A 40 -14.30 -21.98 10.35
N LEU A 41 -13.27 -21.46 9.68
CA LEU A 41 -11.88 -21.75 10.01
C LEU A 41 -11.30 -20.70 10.96
N ASP A 42 -10.57 -21.17 11.97
CA ASP A 42 -9.87 -20.30 12.91
C ASP A 42 -8.64 -19.67 12.26
N ARG A 43 -8.73 -18.37 11.96
CA ARG A 43 -7.69 -17.57 11.33
C ARG A 43 -6.43 -17.44 12.19
N THR A 44 -6.55 -17.54 13.52
CA THR A 44 -5.40 -17.48 14.43
C THR A 44 -4.58 -18.76 14.37
N LYS A 45 -5.23 -19.91 14.17
CA LYS A 45 -4.59 -21.21 13.97
C LYS A 45 -4.05 -21.37 12.55
N HIS A 46 -4.73 -20.80 11.55
CA HIS A 46 -4.36 -20.92 10.14
C HIS A 46 -4.14 -19.56 9.43
N PRO A 47 -3.19 -18.72 9.91
CA PRO A 47 -3.00 -17.35 9.43
C PRO A 47 -2.44 -17.25 8.00
N VAL A 48 -2.11 -18.38 7.38
CA VAL A 48 -1.59 -18.46 6.02
C VAL A 48 -2.69 -18.63 4.98
N LEU A 49 -3.89 -19.10 5.37
CA LEU A 49 -4.95 -19.42 4.42
C LEU A 49 -5.54 -18.17 3.79
N LEU A 50 -5.89 -17.16 4.60
CA LEU A 50 -6.50 -15.93 4.09
C LEU A 50 -5.63 -15.26 3.00
N PRO A 51 -4.32 -15.02 3.20
CA PRO A 51 -3.51 -14.41 2.15
C PRO A 51 -3.33 -15.27 0.89
N ILE A 52 -3.37 -16.60 1.01
CA ILE A 52 -3.25 -17.50 -0.15
C ILE A 52 -4.54 -17.47 -0.98
N VAL A 53 -5.69 -17.66 -0.33
CA VAL A 53 -7.00 -17.66 -1.02
C VAL A 53 -7.27 -16.28 -1.62
N MET A 54 -6.98 -15.21 -0.89
CA MET A 54 -7.12 -13.84 -1.38
C MET A 54 -6.26 -13.61 -2.63
N ARG A 55 -5.00 -14.08 -2.68
CA ARG A 55 -4.18 -13.92 -3.90
C ARG A 55 -4.77 -14.62 -5.12
N ALA A 56 -5.33 -15.81 -4.93
CA ALA A 56 -6.01 -16.53 -6.00
C ALA A 56 -7.23 -15.75 -6.50
N ASP A 57 -8.05 -15.20 -5.59
CA ASP A 57 -9.19 -14.35 -5.95
C ASP A 57 -8.77 -13.06 -6.66
N MET A 58 -7.75 -12.37 -6.16
CA MET A 58 -7.22 -11.16 -6.80
C MET A 58 -6.78 -11.44 -8.23
N ARG A 59 -6.09 -12.57 -8.47
CA ARG A 59 -5.68 -12.96 -9.81
C ARG A 59 -6.89 -13.09 -10.73
N VAL A 60 -7.90 -13.85 -10.33
CA VAL A 60 -9.12 -14.06 -11.13
C VAL A 60 -9.80 -12.73 -11.44
N ILE A 61 -9.92 -11.85 -10.43
CA ILE A 61 -10.51 -10.52 -10.61
C ILE A 61 -9.70 -9.67 -11.60
N LEU A 62 -8.36 -9.65 -11.46
CA LEU A 62 -7.48 -8.86 -12.32
C LEU A 62 -7.40 -9.40 -13.76
N GLU A 63 -7.56 -10.72 -13.96
CA GLU A 63 -7.67 -11.33 -15.28
C GLU A 63 -8.97 -10.94 -16.00
N ASP A 64 -10.04 -10.65 -15.25
CA ASP A 64 -11.34 -10.23 -15.77
C ASP A 64 -11.40 -8.71 -16.04
N ILE A 65 -11.06 -7.89 -15.03
CA ILE A 65 -11.24 -6.42 -15.10
C ILE A 65 -10.01 -5.66 -15.60
N GLY A 66 -8.86 -6.33 -15.68
CA GLY A 66 -7.59 -5.76 -16.11
C GLY A 66 -6.95 -4.78 -15.11
N LEU A 67 -5.81 -4.23 -15.53
CA LEU A 67 -5.06 -3.20 -14.81
C LEU A 67 -5.11 -1.87 -15.60
N PRO A 68 -4.77 -0.73 -14.96
CA PRO A 68 -4.61 0.54 -15.65
C PRO A 68 -3.59 0.44 -16.80
N GLU A 69 -3.70 1.33 -17.79
CA GLU A 69 -2.84 1.33 -18.97
C GLU A 69 -1.34 1.22 -18.63
N GLY A 70 -0.58 0.42 -19.37
CA GLY A 70 0.86 0.21 -19.11
C GLY A 70 1.19 -0.76 -17.98
N TRP A 71 0.20 -1.21 -17.19
CA TRP A 71 0.36 -2.30 -16.23
C TRP A 71 -0.15 -3.63 -16.79
N GLU A 72 0.61 -4.69 -16.54
CA GLU A 72 0.30 -6.06 -16.93
C GLU A 72 0.28 -6.96 -15.69
N LEU A 73 -0.62 -7.94 -15.69
CA LEU A 73 -0.63 -9.00 -14.68
C LEU A 73 0.37 -10.08 -15.06
N GLY A 74 1.32 -10.35 -14.17
CA GLY A 74 2.34 -11.38 -14.33
C GLY A 74 2.38 -12.37 -13.16
N GLY A 75 3.44 -13.19 -13.14
CA GLY A 75 3.63 -14.25 -12.14
C GLY A 75 2.96 -15.57 -12.51
N ASN A 76 3.34 -16.64 -11.82
CA ASN A 76 2.83 -18.00 -12.07
C ASN A 76 1.98 -18.48 -10.89
N SER A 77 0.67 -18.67 -11.09
CA SER A 77 -0.26 -19.14 -10.06
C SER A 77 0.17 -20.49 -9.46
N ARG A 78 0.78 -21.36 -10.27
CA ARG A 78 1.28 -22.68 -9.84
C ARG A 78 2.48 -22.60 -8.87
N LEU A 79 3.09 -21.43 -8.72
CA LEU A 79 4.22 -21.19 -7.82
C LEU A 79 3.78 -20.40 -6.58
N MET A 80 2.91 -21.00 -5.76
CA MET A 80 2.39 -20.40 -4.51
C MET A 80 1.56 -19.12 -4.74
N GLU A 81 0.79 -19.08 -5.81
CA GLU A 81 -0.02 -17.92 -6.20
C GLU A 81 0.84 -16.65 -6.35
N GLN A 82 1.92 -16.74 -7.14
CA GLN A 82 2.68 -15.55 -7.51
C GLN A 82 1.77 -14.57 -8.23
N LEU A 83 1.71 -13.34 -7.71
CA LEU A 83 0.96 -12.22 -8.26
C LEU A 83 1.96 -11.08 -8.45
N LEU A 84 2.26 -10.76 -9.70
CA LEU A 84 3.14 -9.66 -10.08
C LEU A 84 2.34 -8.63 -10.88
N LEU A 85 2.56 -7.35 -10.63
CA LEU A 85 2.07 -6.26 -11.47
C LEU A 85 3.31 -5.67 -12.16
N ILE A 86 3.30 -5.59 -13.49
CA ILE A 86 4.48 -5.27 -14.28
C ILE A 86 4.19 -4.05 -15.14
N ASN A 87 5.01 -3.00 -15.02
CA ASN A 87 5.02 -1.88 -15.94
C ASN A 87 6.32 -1.90 -16.74
N ARG A 88 6.26 -2.46 -17.96
CA ARG A 88 7.45 -2.68 -18.81
C ARG A 88 8.09 -1.39 -19.28
N SER A 89 7.28 -0.38 -19.60
CA SER A 89 7.79 0.92 -20.06
C SER A 89 8.63 1.63 -19.01
N LEU A 90 8.34 1.40 -17.73
CA LEU A 90 9.05 2.00 -16.59
C LEU A 90 10.00 1.02 -15.89
N GLY A 91 10.09 -0.23 -16.36
CA GLY A 91 10.90 -1.28 -15.73
C GLY A 91 10.44 -1.65 -14.32
N ILE A 92 9.18 -1.41 -13.94
CA ILE A 92 8.69 -1.66 -12.58
C ILE A 92 8.08 -3.06 -12.48
N VAL A 93 8.46 -3.81 -11.44
CA VAL A 93 7.84 -5.08 -11.08
C VAL A 93 7.39 -5.02 -9.62
N GLN A 94 6.07 -5.02 -9.38
CA GLN A 94 5.49 -5.08 -8.05
C GLN A 94 5.06 -6.50 -7.69
N ARG A 95 5.65 -7.09 -6.64
CA ARG A 95 5.23 -8.38 -6.10
C ARG A 95 4.27 -8.17 -4.94
N PHE A 96 3.09 -8.78 -5.03
CA PHE A 96 2.09 -8.72 -3.97
C PHE A 96 2.52 -9.53 -2.74
N ALA A 97 2.59 -8.89 -1.58
CA ALA A 97 3.16 -9.47 -0.37
C ALA A 97 2.31 -9.16 0.87
N LYS A 98 2.13 -10.18 1.73
CA LYS A 98 1.50 -9.98 3.04
C LYS A 98 2.51 -9.38 4.00
N GLU A 99 2.19 -8.19 4.51
CA GLU A 99 2.92 -7.54 5.59
C GLU A 99 2.59 -8.22 6.94
N ARG A 100 3.55 -8.26 7.88
CA ARG A 100 3.30 -8.76 9.23
C ARG A 100 4.10 -7.97 10.26
N ARG A 101 3.59 -6.78 10.63
CA ARG A 101 4.26 -5.89 11.61
C ARG A 101 4.48 -6.52 12.98
N ARG A 102 3.62 -7.47 13.38
CA ARG A 102 3.77 -8.18 14.66
C ARG A 102 5.03 -9.06 14.73
N ASN A 103 5.46 -9.62 13.60
CA ASN A 103 6.55 -10.60 13.56
C ASN A 103 7.83 -10.05 12.91
N TYR A 104 7.70 -9.01 12.08
CA TYR A 104 8.83 -8.41 11.38
C TYR A 104 8.83 -6.91 11.66
N PRO A 105 9.92 -6.38 12.27
CA PRO A 105 10.11 -4.94 12.37
C PRO A 105 10.02 -4.30 10.97
N GLY A 106 9.30 -3.19 10.84
CA GLY A 106 9.03 -2.59 9.53
C GLY A 106 8.06 -3.38 8.64
N GLY A 107 7.48 -4.49 9.11
CA GLY A 107 6.39 -5.23 8.48
C GLY A 107 6.77 -6.16 7.34
N ILE A 108 7.87 -5.90 6.65
CA ILE A 108 8.34 -6.72 5.52
C ILE A 108 9.09 -7.95 6.02
N ARG A 109 8.74 -9.10 5.45
CA ARG A 109 9.41 -10.37 5.75
C ARG A 109 10.73 -10.45 5.01
N PRO A 110 11.82 -10.95 5.62
CA PRO A 110 13.02 -11.32 4.88
C PRO A 110 12.75 -12.35 3.78
N ALA A 111 13.54 -12.33 2.70
CA ALA A 111 13.39 -13.21 1.53
C ALA A 111 13.62 -14.72 1.80
N GLY A 112 13.95 -15.11 3.03
CA GLY A 112 14.09 -16.52 3.42
C GLY A 112 15.34 -17.18 2.84
N GLN A 113 15.24 -18.41 2.33
CA GLN A 113 16.36 -19.12 1.67
C GLN A 113 16.16 -19.25 0.14
N ASN A 114 15.06 -18.74 -0.40
CA ASN A 114 14.76 -18.89 -1.82
C ASN A 114 15.61 -17.90 -2.62
N ARG A 115 16.50 -18.41 -3.47
CA ARG A 115 17.37 -17.59 -4.34
C ARG A 115 16.59 -16.58 -5.18
N SER A 116 15.42 -16.95 -5.70
CA SER A 116 14.61 -16.03 -6.51
C SER A 116 13.97 -14.91 -5.67
N GLN A 117 13.76 -15.14 -4.37
CA GLN A 117 13.33 -14.08 -3.46
C GLN A 117 14.51 -13.20 -3.06
N HIS A 118 15.70 -13.78 -2.84
CA HIS A 118 16.92 -13.02 -2.58
C HIS A 118 17.20 -12.03 -3.70
N THR A 119 17.24 -12.50 -4.95
CA THR A 119 17.46 -11.64 -6.11
C THR A 119 16.43 -10.52 -6.21
N PHE A 120 15.16 -10.79 -5.92
CA PHE A 120 14.11 -9.77 -5.95
C PHE A 120 14.27 -8.69 -4.87
N TYR A 121 14.88 -9.04 -3.74
CA TYR A 121 15.07 -8.13 -2.60
C TYR A 121 16.40 -7.37 -2.68
N SER A 122 17.35 -7.84 -3.50
CA SER A 122 18.65 -7.22 -3.70
C SER A 122 18.57 -6.18 -4.81
N ASN A 123 18.22 -4.94 -4.45
CA ASN A 123 18.13 -3.83 -5.40
C ASN A 123 19.21 -2.77 -5.11
N ASP A 124 19.65 -2.11 -6.18
CA ASP A 124 20.46 -0.90 -6.06
C ASP A 124 19.61 0.23 -5.46
N ALA A 125 20.22 1.10 -4.66
CA ALA A 125 19.51 2.24 -4.08
C ALA A 125 18.93 3.14 -5.18
N LEU A 126 17.71 3.65 -4.98
CA LEU A 126 17.06 4.54 -5.94
C LEU A 126 17.78 5.89 -6.02
N ASP A 127 18.25 6.41 -4.89
CA ASP A 127 19.07 7.63 -4.83
C ASP A 127 20.54 7.28 -5.10
N LEU A 128 20.89 7.24 -6.39
CA LEU A 128 22.26 7.04 -6.84
C LEU A 128 23.08 8.36 -6.79
N GLY A 129 22.49 9.48 -6.39
CA GLY A 129 23.15 10.78 -6.43
C GLY A 129 23.36 11.34 -7.84
N PRO A 130 23.82 12.60 -7.95
CA PRO A 130 23.88 13.33 -9.23
C PRO A 130 24.89 12.77 -10.23
N GLU A 131 25.89 12.03 -9.76
CA GLU A 131 26.95 11.42 -10.59
C GLU A 131 26.47 10.19 -11.38
N TYR A 132 25.33 9.61 -10.99
CA TYR A 132 24.73 8.44 -11.62
C TYR A 132 23.28 8.69 -12.07
N ALA A 133 22.88 9.96 -12.23
CA ALA A 133 21.51 10.34 -12.60
C ALA A 133 21.01 9.75 -13.93
N ASP A 134 21.93 9.40 -14.83
CA ASP A 134 21.63 8.76 -16.12
C ASP A 134 21.51 7.23 -16.02
N LEU A 135 21.96 6.62 -14.92
CA LEU A 135 21.88 5.18 -14.69
C LEU A 135 20.53 4.84 -14.07
N ARG A 136 19.53 4.65 -14.91
CA ARG A 136 18.27 4.03 -14.45
C ARG A 136 18.48 2.51 -14.29
N PRO A 137 18.04 1.92 -13.16
CA PRO A 137 17.99 0.47 -13.04
C PRO A 137 17.20 -0.13 -14.19
N ALA A 138 17.67 -1.25 -14.74
CA ALA A 138 16.96 -1.95 -15.82
C ALA A 138 15.61 -2.51 -15.34
N GLU A 139 15.51 -2.84 -14.05
CA GLU A 139 14.31 -3.33 -13.39
C GLU A 139 14.27 -2.79 -11.94
N ILE A 140 13.12 -2.26 -11.52
CA ILE A 140 12.87 -1.77 -10.17
C ILE A 140 11.90 -2.76 -9.50
N ASN A 141 12.43 -3.57 -8.59
CA ASN A 141 11.64 -4.59 -7.89
C ASN A 141 11.03 -4.05 -6.61
N LEU A 142 9.70 -3.97 -6.60
CA LEU A 142 8.92 -3.39 -5.51
C LEU A 142 8.04 -4.44 -4.85
N LEU A 143 7.75 -4.27 -3.58
CA LEU A 143 6.75 -5.04 -2.85
C LEU A 143 5.47 -4.22 -2.75
N LEU A 144 4.37 -4.78 -3.24
CA LEU A 144 3.04 -4.28 -2.91
C LEU A 144 2.59 -4.97 -1.62
N ALA A 145 2.86 -4.32 -0.50
CA ALA A 145 2.66 -4.84 0.84
C ALA A 145 1.26 -4.51 1.36
N TRP A 146 0.62 -5.49 2.02
CA TRP A 146 -0.71 -5.30 2.60
C TRP A 146 -0.84 -5.89 4.01
N ASP A 147 -1.60 -5.21 4.87
CA ASP A 147 -2.02 -5.72 6.19
C ASP A 147 -3.48 -5.46 6.48
N LEU A 148 -4.06 -6.22 7.41
CA LEU A 148 -5.33 -5.84 8.01
C LEU A 148 -5.07 -4.78 9.08
N ILE A 149 -5.99 -3.82 9.20
CA ILE A 149 -5.92 -2.80 10.25
C ILE A 149 -6.24 -3.43 11.61
N GLY A 150 -7.20 -4.36 11.63
CA GLY A 150 -7.60 -5.10 12.82
C GLY A 150 -7.55 -6.61 12.65
N ALA A 151 -8.30 -7.31 13.50
CA ALA A 151 -8.39 -8.76 13.46
C ALA A 151 -9.34 -9.21 12.34
N GLU A 152 -10.38 -8.43 12.09
CA GLU A 152 -11.44 -8.76 11.14
C GLU A 152 -11.22 -8.08 9.79
N VAL A 153 -11.91 -8.59 8.77
CA VAL A 153 -11.78 -8.06 7.40
C VAL A 153 -12.53 -6.72 7.28
N GLU A 154 -13.59 -6.58 8.05
CA GLU A 154 -14.44 -5.41 8.19
C GLU A 154 -13.68 -4.21 8.78
N ASP A 155 -12.61 -4.45 9.53
CA ASP A 155 -11.74 -3.40 10.08
C ASP A 155 -10.94 -2.68 8.98
N GLY A 156 -10.92 -3.23 7.76
CA GLY A 156 -10.20 -2.70 6.62
C GLY A 156 -8.75 -3.17 6.52
N PHE A 157 -8.03 -2.62 5.55
CA PHE A 157 -6.68 -3.01 5.20
C PHE A 157 -5.81 -1.81 4.82
N THR A 158 -4.50 -2.00 4.89
CA THR A 158 -3.50 -1.07 4.39
C THR A 158 -2.88 -1.61 3.11
N LEU A 159 -2.46 -0.70 2.22
CA LEU A 159 -1.64 -0.99 1.06
C LEU A 159 -0.49 0.00 1.00
N ARG A 160 0.71 -0.50 0.71
CA ARG A 160 1.88 0.35 0.45
C ARG A 160 2.85 -0.30 -0.51
N VAL A 161 3.57 0.54 -1.24
CA VAL A 161 4.66 0.15 -2.13
C VAL A 161 5.97 0.32 -1.39
N VAL A 162 6.81 -0.72 -1.38
CA VAL A 162 8.08 -0.73 -0.66
C VAL A 162 9.20 -1.20 -1.57
N HIS A 163 10.34 -0.51 -1.56
CA HIS A 163 11.55 -0.94 -2.28
C HIS A 163 12.56 -1.54 -1.29
N PRO A 164 12.76 -2.87 -1.30
CA PRO A 164 13.78 -3.52 -0.48
C PRO A 164 15.18 -3.36 -1.11
N LEU A 165 16.18 -3.06 -0.30
CA LEU A 165 17.58 -3.00 -0.75
C LEU A 165 18.30 -4.35 -0.60
N GLU A 166 17.92 -5.12 0.43
CA GLU A 166 18.56 -6.38 0.76
C GLU A 166 17.55 -7.47 1.15
N PRO A 167 17.91 -8.77 1.04
CA PRO A 167 17.09 -9.90 1.48
C PRO A 167 16.63 -9.83 2.94
N GLY A 168 17.32 -9.04 3.77
CA GLY A 168 17.04 -8.84 5.19
C GLY A 168 17.46 -10.03 6.06
N VAL A 169 17.41 -9.82 7.37
CA VAL A 169 17.75 -10.81 8.39
C VAL A 169 16.56 -11.01 9.32
N TYR A 170 16.23 -12.26 9.65
CA TYR A 170 15.14 -12.56 10.59
C TYR A 170 15.33 -11.83 11.92
N GLY A 171 14.25 -11.22 12.42
CA GLY A 171 14.26 -10.42 13.64
C GLY A 171 14.74 -8.98 13.48
N ARG A 172 15.17 -8.57 12.28
CA ARG A 172 15.51 -7.18 11.94
C ARG A 172 14.56 -6.64 10.87
N ALA A 173 14.46 -5.32 10.79
CA ALA A 173 13.77 -4.69 9.68
C ALA A 173 14.54 -4.96 8.39
N VAL A 174 13.80 -5.27 7.32
CA VAL A 174 14.37 -5.33 5.97
C VAL A 174 14.79 -3.91 5.59
N PRO A 175 16.03 -3.68 5.13
CA PRO A 175 16.46 -2.37 4.66
C PRO A 175 15.63 -1.93 3.44
N THR A 176 15.09 -0.71 3.50
CA THR A 176 14.26 -0.11 2.45
C THR A 176 14.63 1.36 2.31
N ASP A 177 14.73 1.86 1.10
CA ASP A 177 14.91 3.30 0.78
C ASP A 177 13.59 3.98 0.38
N LEU A 178 12.55 3.20 0.01
CA LEU A 178 11.22 3.70 -0.34
C LEU A 178 10.09 2.96 0.39
N SER A 179 9.14 3.72 0.93
CA SER A 179 7.86 3.21 1.45
C SER A 179 6.75 4.24 1.23
N ILE A 180 5.84 3.98 0.28
CA ILE A 180 4.73 4.87 -0.09
C ILE A 180 3.41 4.20 0.23
N ASP A 181 2.59 4.83 1.07
CA ASP A 181 1.24 4.36 1.32
C ASP A 181 0.33 4.61 0.12
N MET A 182 -0.37 3.57 -0.32
CA MET A 182 -1.37 3.67 -1.38
C MET A 182 -2.70 4.01 -0.73
N LEU A 183 -3.11 5.27 -0.82
CA LEU A 183 -4.39 5.70 -0.29
C LEU A 183 -5.53 5.28 -1.24
N PRO A 184 -6.73 4.94 -0.72
CA PRO A 184 -7.88 4.55 -1.53
C PRO A 184 -8.39 5.69 -2.42
N GLY A 185 -7.99 6.93 -2.13
CA GLY A 185 -8.29 8.11 -2.93
C GLY A 185 -7.45 8.17 -4.20
N GLY A 186 -8.11 8.20 -5.36
CA GLY A 186 -7.49 8.75 -6.57
C GLY A 186 -7.30 10.27 -6.48
N GLU A 187 -6.95 10.91 -7.58
CA GLU A 187 -6.74 12.38 -7.69
C GLU A 187 -7.91 13.26 -7.20
N ILE A 188 -9.06 12.67 -6.90
CA ILE A 188 -10.29 13.33 -6.43
C ILE A 188 -10.12 14.00 -5.05
N PHE A 189 -9.12 13.60 -4.26
CA PHE A 189 -8.88 14.16 -2.92
C PHE A 189 -7.70 15.13 -2.84
N ASP A 190 -6.80 15.14 -3.83
CA ASP A 190 -5.61 16.01 -3.79
C ASP A 190 -5.89 17.44 -4.29
N ASN A 191 -7.02 17.67 -4.98
CA ASN A 191 -7.45 19.00 -5.45
C ASN A 191 -8.79 19.43 -4.86
N ARG A 192 -8.99 19.26 -3.55
CA ARG A 192 -10.10 19.91 -2.85
C ARG A 192 -9.61 21.13 -2.09
N GLU A 193 -9.23 22.18 -2.82
CA GLU A 193 -9.42 23.51 -2.27
C GLU A 193 -10.94 23.71 -2.15
N PHE A 194 -11.44 23.77 -0.91
CA PHE A 194 -12.74 24.35 -0.67
C PHE A 194 -12.63 25.82 -1.07
N THR A 195 -13.04 26.16 -2.29
CA THR A 195 -13.33 27.54 -2.64
C THR A 195 -14.54 27.91 -1.80
N GLY A 196 -14.31 28.42 -0.59
CA GLY A 196 -15.38 28.99 0.22
C GLY A 196 -16.09 30.02 -0.64
N ASP A 197 -17.40 29.88 -0.78
CA ASP A 197 -18.21 30.91 -1.43
C ASP A 197 -18.15 32.15 -0.52
N PRO A 198 -17.54 33.28 -0.94
CA PRO A 198 -17.52 34.48 -0.13
C PRO A 198 -18.93 35.04 0.16
N ALA A 199 -19.98 34.54 -0.51
CA ALA A 199 -21.37 34.84 -0.19
C ALA A 199 -21.92 34.08 1.02
N LEU A 200 -21.31 32.95 1.40
CA LEU A 200 -21.60 32.26 2.66
C LEU A 200 -20.64 32.79 3.71
N GLY A 201 -21.02 33.89 4.35
CA GLY A 201 -20.36 34.42 5.53
C GLY A 201 -20.05 33.32 6.54
N ASN A 202 -18.95 33.50 7.27
CA ASN A 202 -18.42 32.54 8.22
C ASN A 202 -19.49 32.19 9.28
N ILE A 203 -20.13 31.03 9.15
CA ILE A 203 -21.21 30.53 10.02
C ILE A 203 -20.76 30.27 11.48
N PHE A 204 -19.48 30.49 11.79
CA PHE A 204 -18.90 30.30 13.12
C PHE A 204 -18.49 31.61 13.82
N ASP A 205 -18.73 32.79 13.22
CA ASP A 205 -18.26 34.06 13.80
C ASP A 205 -19.15 34.65 14.91
N GLU A 206 -20.38 34.15 15.11
CA GLU A 206 -21.23 34.57 16.24
C GLU A 206 -21.98 33.37 16.86
N VAL A 207 -21.30 32.66 17.75
CA VAL A 207 -22.00 31.90 18.79
C VAL A 207 -21.76 32.63 20.10
N GLU A 208 -22.67 33.54 20.46
CA GLU A 208 -22.77 34.06 21.82
C GLU A 208 -23.26 32.91 22.72
N ILE A 209 -22.32 32.29 23.44
CA ILE A 209 -22.65 31.38 24.53
C ILE A 209 -23.18 32.25 25.67
N ALA A 210 -24.50 32.27 25.86
CA ALA A 210 -25.11 32.91 27.03
C ALA A 210 -24.57 32.25 28.31
N ALA A 211 -23.94 33.05 29.16
CA ALA A 211 -23.53 32.62 30.49
C ALA A 211 -24.79 32.39 31.35
N GLU A 212 -24.94 31.18 31.89
CA GLU A 212 -25.98 30.86 32.88
C GLU A 212 -25.75 31.71 34.15
N GLU A 213 -26.82 32.38 34.61
CA GLU A 213 -26.84 33.13 35.86
C GLU A 213 -26.68 32.18 37.06
N GLU A 214 -25.65 32.40 37.89
CA GLU A 214 -25.49 31.76 39.20
C GLU A 214 -26.57 32.27 40.17
N ASP A 215 -27.66 31.53 40.29
CA ASP A 215 -28.61 31.67 41.42
C ASP A 215 -28.02 30.99 42.66
N THR A 216 -27.17 31.71 43.39
CA THR A 216 -26.83 31.35 44.77
C THR A 216 -27.77 32.07 45.73
N GLY A 217 -28.87 31.39 46.03
CA GLY A 217 -29.84 31.80 47.04
C GLY A 217 -29.22 31.94 48.43
N GLU A 218 -29.42 33.12 49.03
CA GLU A 218 -29.32 33.33 50.47
C GLU A 218 -30.51 32.65 51.18
N GLN A 219 -30.21 31.70 52.08
CA GLN A 219 -30.78 31.58 53.43
C GLN A 219 -30.09 30.48 54.25
#